data_AF-A0A9X3TUT6-F1
#
_entry.id   AF-A0A9X3TUT6-F1
#
_cell.length_a   1.000
_cell.length_b   1.000
_cell.length_c   1.000
_cell.angle_alpha   90.00
_cell.angle_beta   90.00
_cell.angle_gamma   90.00
#
_symmetry.space_group_name_H-M   'P 1'
#
loop_
_entity.id
_entity.type
_entity.pdbx_description
1 polymer ?
#
loop_
_entity_poly.entity_id
_entity_poly.type
_entity_poly.pdbx_seq_one_letter_code
_entity_poly.pdbx_strand_id
1 'polypeptide(L)'
;MPIRFLTQHLGAIVKYDPAARSVLLETSDTPSFQILSPAPNDILYTSQVKVSVAAFNHHISDFRQHVQAKAGEGHNHIWLDSDPSDPKLAYKMIDGKPAVFDNVQPGPHKLTVQLVGNDHKPIQPEVKKRLRLPPQLFLPCL
;
A
#
# COMPACT_ATOMS: atom_id res chain seq x y z
N MET A 1 -1.03 15.39 16.37
CA MET A 1 -1.62 14.76 15.16
C MET A 1 -2.95 15.45 14.88
N PRO A 2 -3.16 16.11 13.73
CA PRO A 2 -4.44 16.74 13.43
C PRO A 2 -5.53 15.68 13.25
N ILE A 3 -6.76 15.94 13.72
CA ILE A 3 -7.92 15.02 13.62
C ILE A 3 -8.14 14.56 12.17
N ARG A 4 -7.92 15.46 11.21
CA ARG A 4 -8.02 15.19 9.77
C ARG A 4 -7.03 14.11 9.29
N PHE A 5 -5.87 13.99 9.93
CA PHE A 5 -4.93 12.93 9.59
C PHE A 5 -5.47 11.55 9.97
N LEU A 6 -6.10 11.43 11.14
CA LEU A 6 -6.63 10.15 11.64
C LEU A 6 -7.75 9.64 10.73
N THR A 7 -8.61 10.54 10.24
CA THR A 7 -9.70 10.18 9.31
C THR A 7 -9.19 9.87 7.91
N GLN A 8 -8.26 10.67 7.36
CA GLN A 8 -7.77 10.51 5.98
C GLN A 8 -6.73 9.39 5.83
N HIS A 9 -5.92 9.15 6.86
CA HIS A 9 -4.78 8.25 6.76
C HIS A 9 -4.94 6.92 7.48
N LEU A 10 -5.70 6.90 8.58
CA LEU A 10 -5.86 5.71 9.42
C LEU A 10 -7.27 5.12 9.34
N GLY A 11 -8.18 5.73 8.57
CA GLY A 11 -9.56 5.26 8.46
C GLY A 11 -10.34 5.34 9.77
N ALA A 12 -9.90 6.16 10.72
CA ALA A 12 -10.57 6.37 11.99
C ALA A 12 -11.77 7.31 11.82
N ILE A 13 -12.91 6.96 12.41
CA ILE A 13 -14.07 7.84 12.55
C ILE A 13 -13.90 8.60 13.87
N VAL A 14 -14.07 9.92 13.81
CA VAL A 14 -13.94 10.79 14.97
C VAL A 14 -15.31 11.35 15.31
N LYS A 15 -15.82 11.03 16.49
CA LYS A 15 -17.09 11.53 17.02
C LYS A 15 -16.81 12.45 18.21
N TYR A 16 -17.48 13.59 18.24
CA TYR A 16 -17.43 14.49 19.40
C TYR A 16 -18.71 14.33 20.22
N ASP A 17 -18.55 14.04 21.52
CA ASP A 17 -19.63 14.05 22.49
C ASP A 17 -19.64 15.41 23.23
N PRO A 18 -20.61 16.29 22.96
CA PRO A 18 -20.69 17.59 23.61
C PRO A 18 -21.09 17.52 25.08
N ALA A 19 -21.81 16.47 25.51
CA ALA A 19 -22.25 16.31 26.89
C ALA A 19 -21.10 15.85 27.78
N ALA A 20 -20.29 14.90 27.30
CA ALA A 20 -19.11 14.43 28.00
C ALA A 20 -17.85 15.27 27.73
N ARG A 21 -17.91 16.26 26.82
CA ARG A 21 -16.75 17.02 26.31
C ARG A 21 -15.59 16.12 25.90
N SER A 22 -15.92 15.01 25.22
CA SER A 22 -14.95 13.99 24.86
C SER A 22 -14.93 13.72 23.36
N VAL A 23 -13.82 13.16 22.89
CA VAL A 23 -13.65 12.74 21.49
C VAL A 23 -13.49 11.22 21.49
N LEU A 24 -14.37 10.54 20.78
CA LEU A 24 -14.31 9.11 20.54
C LEU A 24 -13.67 8.86 19.19
N LEU A 25 -12.73 7.91 19.16
CA LEU A 25 -12.12 7.41 17.94
C LEU A 25 -12.57 5.97 17.74
N GLU A 26 -13.29 5.74 16.65
CA GLU A 26 -13.67 4.40 16.21
C GLU A 26 -12.79 4.05 15.01
N THR A 27 -12.00 2.99 15.11
CA THR A 27 -11.27 2.45 13.96
C THR A 27 -12.15 1.45 13.23
N SER A 28 -12.19 1.52 11.90
CA SER A 28 -12.82 0.46 11.10
C SER A 28 -12.06 -0.86 11.33
N ASP A 29 -12.76 -1.98 11.46
CA ASP A 29 -12.13 -3.33 11.48
C ASP A 29 -11.91 -3.90 10.08
N THR A 30 -12.23 -3.12 9.04
CA THR A 30 -12.07 -3.56 7.64
C THR A 30 -10.61 -3.47 7.23
N PRO A 31 -10.03 -4.53 6.64
CA PRO A 31 -8.69 -4.48 6.06
C PRO A 31 -8.52 -3.33 5.06
N SER A 32 -7.40 -2.61 5.15
CA SER A 32 -7.07 -1.56 4.20
C SER A 32 -5.56 -1.35 4.11
N PHE A 33 -5.10 -0.52 3.17
CA PHE A 33 -3.70 -0.08 3.12
C PHE A 33 -3.54 1.34 2.56
N GLN A 34 -2.38 1.94 2.83
CA GLN A 34 -1.90 3.19 2.24
C GLN A 34 -0.57 2.98 1.53
N ILE A 35 -0.44 3.54 0.32
CA ILE A 35 0.85 3.69 -0.35
C ILE A 35 1.46 4.96 0.22
N LEU A 36 2.52 4.82 1.03
CA LEU A 36 3.22 5.93 1.68
C LEU A 36 4.19 6.63 0.74
N SER A 37 4.81 5.86 -0.17
CA SER A 37 5.71 6.35 -1.20
C SER A 37 5.72 5.36 -2.36
N PRO A 38 5.86 5.82 -3.61
CA PRO A 38 5.67 7.22 -4.03
C PRO A 38 4.24 7.70 -3.78
N ALA A 39 4.07 8.99 -3.49
CA ALA A 39 2.77 9.61 -3.36
C ALA A 39 2.15 9.84 -4.77
N PRO A 40 0.82 10.01 -4.85
CA PRO A 40 0.17 10.34 -6.12
C PRO A 40 0.78 11.60 -6.75
N ASN A 41 1.18 11.46 -8.02
CA ASN A 41 1.81 12.51 -8.82
C ASN A 41 3.24 12.90 -8.42
N ASP A 42 3.93 12.10 -7.59
CA ASP A 42 5.35 12.30 -7.34
C ASP A 42 6.17 12.17 -8.63
N ILE A 43 7.04 13.15 -8.89
CA ILE A 43 8.07 13.06 -9.93
C ILE A 43 9.30 12.42 -9.28
N LEU A 44 9.70 11.26 -9.80
CA LEU A 44 10.91 10.57 -9.35
C LEU A 44 12.09 10.95 -10.25
N TYR A 45 13.21 11.31 -9.65
CA TYR A 45 14.45 11.72 -10.32
C TYR A 45 15.52 10.61 -10.30
N THR A 46 15.08 9.35 -10.15
CA THR A 46 15.94 8.19 -9.95
C THR A 46 15.35 6.99 -10.70
N SER A 47 16.23 6.12 -11.22
CA SER A 47 15.86 4.84 -11.83
C SER A 47 15.47 3.77 -10.79
N GLN A 48 15.54 4.10 -9.49
CA GLN A 48 15.12 3.21 -8.40
C GLN A 48 13.82 3.71 -7.78
N VAL A 49 12.75 2.90 -7.87
CA VAL A 49 11.46 3.20 -7.25
C VAL A 49 11.29 2.36 -6.00
N LYS A 50 11.17 3.02 -4.84
CA LYS A 50 10.88 2.36 -3.55
C LYS A 50 9.42 2.53 -3.21
N VAL A 51 8.67 1.42 -3.20
CA VAL A 51 7.25 1.43 -2.86
C VAL A 51 7.08 1.03 -1.41
N SER A 52 6.64 1.97 -0.59
CA SER A 52 6.36 1.77 0.84
C SER A 52 4.86 1.68 1.05
N VAL A 53 4.40 0.64 1.74
CA VAL A 53 2.96 0.38 1.98
C VAL A 53 2.73 0.11 3.47
N ALA A 54 1.76 0.80 4.05
CA ALA A 54 1.25 0.51 5.40
C ALA A 54 -0.11 -0.18 5.29
N ALA A 55 -0.23 -1.39 5.85
CA ALA A 55 -1.50 -2.10 5.96
C ALA A 55 -2.14 -1.85 7.33
N PHE A 56 -3.48 -1.87 7.38
CA PHE A 56 -4.29 -1.65 8.57
C PHE A 56 -5.34 -2.77 8.66
N ASN A 57 -5.62 -3.22 9.88
CA ASN A 57 -6.53 -4.35 10.16
C ASN A 57 -6.21 -5.62 9.36
N HIS A 58 -4.94 -5.79 9.03
CA HIS A 58 -4.41 -6.94 8.33
C HIS A 58 -2.93 -7.10 8.66
N HIS A 59 -2.57 -8.27 9.17
CA HIS A 59 -1.21 -8.59 9.58
C HIS A 59 -0.38 -9.00 8.36
N ILE A 60 0.69 -8.26 8.10
CA ILE A 60 1.67 -8.61 7.07
C ILE A 60 2.55 -9.74 7.58
N SER A 61 2.61 -10.82 6.82
CA SER A 61 3.24 -12.07 7.21
C SER A 61 4.02 -12.70 6.05
N ASP A 62 5.03 -13.48 6.40
CA ASP A 62 5.76 -14.29 5.43
C ASP A 62 5.01 -15.58 5.12
N PHE A 63 4.31 -15.60 3.98
CA PHE A 63 3.59 -16.77 3.48
C PHE A 63 4.48 -18.02 3.32
N ARG A 64 5.81 -17.88 3.27
CA ARG A 64 6.76 -19.01 3.21
C ARG A 64 6.90 -19.70 4.56
N GLN A 65 6.67 -18.98 5.64
CA GLN A 65 6.70 -19.48 7.03
C GLN A 65 5.29 -19.79 7.54
N HIS A 66 4.28 -19.08 7.02
CA HIS A 66 2.87 -19.20 7.39
C HIS A 66 2.01 -19.65 6.21
N VAL A 67 2.29 -20.84 5.67
CA VAL A 67 1.70 -21.34 4.42
C VAL A 67 0.17 -21.50 4.44
N GLN A 68 -0.43 -21.65 5.62
CA GLN A 68 -1.88 -21.76 5.76
C GLN A 68 -2.52 -20.37 5.74
N ALA A 69 -3.47 -20.15 4.83
CA ALA A 69 -4.26 -18.92 4.80
C ALA A 69 -5.12 -18.78 6.07
N LYS A 70 -5.09 -17.58 6.66
CA LYS A 70 -5.90 -17.20 7.83
C LYS A 70 -6.53 -15.83 7.57
N ALA A 71 -7.74 -15.63 8.08
CA ALA A 71 -8.41 -14.34 7.99
C ALA A 71 -7.60 -13.27 8.74
N GLY A 72 -7.48 -12.08 8.14
CA GLY A 72 -6.71 -10.98 8.72
C GLY A 72 -5.19 -11.13 8.61
N GLU A 73 -4.68 -12.15 7.90
CA GLU A 73 -3.25 -12.40 7.70
C GLU A 73 -2.93 -12.59 6.21
N GLY A 74 -1.78 -12.08 5.78
CA GLY A 74 -1.40 -12.11 4.37
C GLY A 74 -0.19 -11.25 4.07
N HIS A 75 -0.12 -10.73 2.84
CA HIS A 75 0.98 -9.88 2.38
C HIS A 75 0.53 -9.01 1.19
N ASN A 76 1.40 -8.13 0.70
CA ASN A 76 1.07 -7.29 -0.46
C ASN A 76 1.70 -7.85 -1.74
N HIS A 77 0.92 -7.85 -2.81
CA HIS A 77 1.41 -7.96 -4.19
C HIS A 77 1.55 -6.56 -4.79
N ILE A 78 2.68 -6.29 -5.42
CA ILE A 78 3.02 -4.98 -5.97
C ILE A 78 3.53 -5.15 -7.39
N TRP A 79 2.91 -4.47 -8.34
CA TRP A 79 3.27 -4.47 -9.76
C TRP A 79 3.64 -3.05 -10.20
N LEU A 80 4.77 -2.91 -10.88
CA LEU A 80 5.16 -1.69 -11.58
C LEU A 80 5.19 -2.01 -13.09
N ASP A 81 4.24 -1.43 -13.83
CA ASP A 81 4.02 -1.60 -15.28
C ASP A 81 3.72 -3.02 -15.80
N SER A 82 3.96 -4.06 -15.00
CA SER A 82 3.59 -5.44 -15.30
C SER A 82 2.08 -5.68 -15.14
N ASP A 83 1.58 -6.77 -15.74
CA ASP A 83 0.16 -7.14 -15.66
C ASP A 83 -0.26 -7.53 -14.22
N PRO A 84 -1.17 -6.78 -13.57
CA PRO A 84 -1.65 -7.11 -12.23
C PRO A 84 -2.63 -8.30 -12.20
N SER A 85 -2.98 -8.88 -13.35
CA SER A 85 -3.74 -10.14 -13.42
C SER A 85 -2.86 -11.37 -13.20
N ASP A 86 -1.54 -11.26 -13.40
CA ASP A 86 -0.58 -12.34 -13.15
C ASP A 86 0.15 -12.12 -11.79
N PRO A 87 -0.22 -12.89 -10.74
CA PRO A 87 0.43 -12.79 -9.44
C PRO A 87 1.89 -13.25 -9.42
N LYS A 88 2.38 -13.92 -10.48
CA LYS A 88 3.80 -14.30 -10.59
C LYS A 88 4.70 -13.11 -10.89
N LEU A 89 4.16 -12.07 -11.52
CA LEU A 89 4.90 -10.85 -11.85
C LEU A 89 4.96 -9.86 -10.68
N ALA A 90 4.24 -10.13 -9.58
CA ALA A 90 4.21 -9.26 -8.42
C ALA A 90 5.52 -9.35 -7.61
N TYR A 91 6.01 -8.21 -7.16
CA TYR A 91 6.83 -8.16 -5.96
C TYR A 91 5.97 -8.54 -4.75
N LYS A 92 6.45 -9.46 -3.90
CA LYS A 92 5.73 -9.96 -2.73
C LYS A 92 6.31 -9.34 -1.46
N MET A 93 5.65 -8.33 -0.91
CA MET A 93 6.08 -7.65 0.32
C MET A 93 5.52 -8.35 1.55
N ILE A 94 6.40 -9.03 2.28
CA ILE A 94 6.07 -9.97 3.37
C ILE A 94 6.48 -9.50 4.78
N ASP A 95 7.22 -8.39 4.88
CA ASP A 95 7.80 -7.92 6.15
C ASP A 95 7.64 -6.40 6.34
N GLY A 96 6.81 -5.76 5.52
CA GLY A 96 6.57 -4.31 5.55
C GLY A 96 7.75 -3.46 5.06
N LYS A 97 8.87 -4.06 4.62
CA LYS A 97 9.97 -3.31 4.01
C LYS A 97 9.57 -2.83 2.61
N PRO A 98 10.09 -1.67 2.16
CA PRO A 98 9.75 -1.16 0.84
C PRO A 98 10.10 -2.16 -0.27
N ALA A 99 9.20 -2.31 -1.24
CA ALA A 99 9.52 -3.00 -2.48
C ALA A 99 10.44 -2.11 -3.32
N VAL A 100 11.53 -2.68 -3.83
CA VAL A 100 12.52 -1.94 -4.61
C VAL A 100 12.45 -2.41 -6.06
N PHE A 101 12.18 -1.47 -6.96
CA PHE A 101 12.25 -1.68 -8.41
C PHE A 101 13.46 -0.90 -8.94
N ASP A 102 14.45 -1.62 -9.45
CA ASP A 102 15.66 -1.04 -10.03
C ASP A 102 15.55 -0.91 -11.54
N ASN A 103 16.38 -0.04 -12.13
CA ASN A 103 16.49 0.18 -13.57
C ASN A 103 15.14 0.54 -14.23
N VAL A 104 14.27 1.23 -13.49
CA VAL A 104 13.01 1.77 -13.99
C VAL A 104 13.34 2.82 -15.04
N GLN A 105 12.85 2.59 -16.25
CA GLN A 105 13.11 3.47 -17.39
C GLN A 105 12.37 4.80 -17.21
N PRO A 106 12.93 5.94 -17.67
CA PRO A 106 12.19 7.19 -17.61
C PRO A 106 10.89 7.13 -18.41
N GLY A 107 9.80 7.58 -17.81
CA GLY A 107 8.50 7.62 -18.46
C GLY A 107 7.36 7.64 -17.45
N PRO A 108 6.11 7.68 -17.93
CA PRO A 108 4.95 7.47 -17.08
C PRO A 108 4.89 6.00 -16.64
N HIS A 109 4.54 5.76 -15.37
CA HIS A 109 4.41 4.42 -14.82
C HIS A 109 3.06 4.18 -14.17
N LYS A 110 2.68 2.90 -14.08
CA LYS A 110 1.49 2.43 -13.39
C LYS A 110 1.91 1.49 -12.27
N LEU A 111 1.70 1.94 -11.04
CA LEU A 111 1.86 1.15 -9.84
C LEU A 111 0.50 0.54 -9.44
N THR A 112 0.46 -0.76 -9.20
CA THR A 112 -0.69 -1.45 -8.61
C THR A 112 -0.26 -2.15 -7.34
N VAL A 113 -1.03 -1.98 -6.27
CA VAL A 113 -0.83 -2.68 -5.00
C VAL A 113 -2.12 -3.41 -4.65
N GLN A 114 -2.00 -4.66 -4.20
CA GLN A 114 -3.12 -5.46 -3.75
C GLN A 114 -2.76 -6.19 -2.46
N LEU A 115 -3.70 -6.20 -1.52
CA LEU A 115 -3.63 -7.02 -0.32
C LEU A 115 -4.16 -8.44 -0.64
N VAL A 116 -3.38 -9.46 -0.29
CA VAL A 116 -3.70 -10.86 -0.56
C VAL A 116 -3.48 -11.69 0.70
N GLY A 117 -4.14 -12.84 0.80
CA GLY A 117 -3.86 -13.84 1.84
C GLY A 117 -2.57 -14.61 1.56
N ASN A 118 -2.14 -15.44 2.52
CA ASN A 118 -0.96 -16.31 2.37
C ASN A 118 -1.10 -17.34 1.24
N ASP A 119 -2.32 -17.66 0.80
CA ASP A 119 -2.59 -18.47 -0.41
C ASP A 119 -2.52 -17.67 -1.73
N HIS A 120 -2.00 -16.43 -1.68
CA HIS A 120 -1.87 -15.50 -2.80
C HIS A 120 -3.19 -15.03 -3.41
N LYS A 121 -4.35 -15.35 -2.82
CA LYS A 121 -5.64 -14.88 -3.33
C LYS A 121 -5.97 -13.48 -2.79
N PRO A 122 -6.68 -12.64 -3.58
CA PRO A 122 -7.27 -11.42 -3.08
C PRO A 122 -8.07 -11.68 -1.80
N ILE A 123 -7.86 -10.85 -0.78
CA ILE A 123 -8.73 -10.87 0.40
C ILE A 123 -10.15 -10.43 0.01
N GLN A 124 -11.14 -10.75 0.85
CA GLN A 124 -12.54 -10.39 0.62
C GLN A 124 -13.06 -9.49 1.74
N PRO A 125 -13.61 -8.30 1.42
CA PRO A 125 -13.70 -7.69 0.07
C PRO A 125 -12.32 -7.34 -0.50
N GLU A 126 -12.21 -7.24 -1.83
CA GLU A 126 -10.94 -6.94 -2.51
C GLU A 126 -10.40 -5.55 -2.10
N VAL A 127 -9.15 -5.51 -1.66
CA VAL A 127 -8.43 -4.27 -1.35
C VAL A 127 -7.29 -4.09 -2.35
N LYS A 128 -7.48 -3.19 -3.31
CA LYS A 128 -6.56 -2.90 -4.41
C LYS A 128 -6.53 -1.41 -4.72
N LYS A 129 -5.33 -0.86 -4.97
CA LYS A 129 -5.14 0.54 -5.39
C LYS A 129 -4.24 0.61 -6.61
N ARG A 130 -4.52 1.56 -7.48
CA ARG A 130 -3.71 1.89 -8.66
C ARG A 130 -3.28 3.34 -8.59
N LEU A 131 -2.00 3.56 -8.86
CA LEU A 131 -1.37 4.87 -8.85
C LEU A 131 -0.70 5.11 -10.21
N ARG A 132 -0.89 6.31 -10.76
CA ARG A 132 -0.12 6.79 -11.90
C ARG A 132 1.04 7.62 -11.39
N LEU A 133 2.23 7.31 -11.88
CA LEU A 133 3.42 8.12 -11.66
C LEU A 133 3.68 8.92 -12.95
N PRO A 134 3.81 10.25 -12.86
CA PRO A 134 4.14 11.09 -14.00
C PRO A 134 5.53 10.76 -14.54
N PRO A 135 5.88 11.26 -15.73
CA PRO A 135 7.20 11.08 -16.32
C PRO A 135 8.32 11.45 -15.35
N GLN A 136 9.22 10.49 -15.12
CA GLN A 136 10.48 10.75 -14.44
C GLN A 136 11.32 11.70 -15.29
N LEU A 137 11.75 12.82 -14.70
CA LEU A 137 12.73 13.70 -15.31
C LEU A 137 14.10 13.30 -14.77
N PHE A 138 14.98 12.78 -15.62
CA PHE A 138 16.40 12.81 -15.27
C PHE A 138 16.85 14.27 -15.42
N LEU A 139 17.16 14.94 -14.31
CA LEU A 139 17.97 16.14 -14.40
C LEU A 139 19.33 15.67 -14.95
N PRO A 140 19.80 16.15 -16.11
CA PRO A 140 21.17 15.89 -16.50
C PRO A 140 22.07 16.45 -15.39
N CYS A 141 23.05 15.66 -14.94
CA CYS A 141 24.12 16.21 -14.12
C CYS A 141 24.75 17.37 -14.89
N LEU A 142 24.74 18.57 -14.28
CA LEU A 142 25.47 19.75 -14.76
C LEU A 142 26.95 19.63 -14.38
#